data_AF-A0A813C057-F1
#
_entry.id   AF-A0A813C057-F1
#
_cell.length_a   1.000
_cell.length_b   1.000
_cell.length_c   1.000
_cell.angle_alpha   90.00
_cell.angle_beta   90.00
_cell.angle_gamma   90.00
#
_symmetry.space_group_name_H-M   'P 1'
#
loop_
_entity.id
_entity.type
_entity.pdbx_description
1 polymer ?
#
loop_
_entity_poly.entity_id
_entity_poly.type
_entity_poly.pdbx_seq_one_letter_code
_entity_poly.pdbx_strand_id
1 'polypeptide(L)'
;MASLARLILLWSCVPPALAACDPSLSDSWWDAWRASGDAGGIRQVALTNRDRCAYIALIRRIRSESPSFRVLDIGAVGYPWSIHAGLTDVIFDFQATHSPNCFSRDDMIGAQNCCSSKGDACFDHLFTRERCCRGEQPIFLGLIDGDVTNTEGAGWASLFRLVQMTGKFDLVITSHLLEDLTDPTALVRQLPKVAHAGLVVVPCKFNELVR
;
A
#
# COMPACT_ATOMS: atom_id res chain seq x y z
N MET A 1 -4.65 -9.62 24.63
CA MET A 1 -3.94 -10.48 23.65
C MET A 1 -3.30 -9.59 22.60
N ALA A 2 -1.97 -9.49 22.58
CA ALA A 2 -1.25 -8.62 21.64
C ALA A 2 -1.24 -9.25 20.25
N SER A 3 -1.86 -8.58 19.27
CA SER A 3 -1.77 -8.96 17.86
C SER A 3 -0.40 -8.54 17.33
N LEU A 4 0.50 -9.53 17.12
CA LEU A 4 1.80 -9.35 16.49
C LEU A 4 1.60 -8.95 15.02
N ALA A 5 2.19 -7.83 14.62
CA ALA A 5 2.17 -7.38 13.22
C ALA A 5 3.02 -8.31 12.34
N ARG A 6 2.50 -8.65 11.15
CA ARG A 6 3.15 -9.55 10.19
C ARG A 6 3.89 -8.74 9.13
N LEU A 7 5.18 -8.51 9.27
CA LEU A 7 5.95 -7.72 8.30
C LEU A 7 6.70 -8.63 7.31
N ILE A 8 6.70 -8.31 6.03
CA ILE A 8 7.46 -9.01 4.98
C ILE A 8 8.50 -8.03 4.45
N LEU A 9 9.77 -8.42 4.41
CA LEU A 9 10.87 -7.68 3.76
C LEU A 9 11.17 -8.32 2.40
N LEU A 10 11.40 -7.52 1.38
CA LEU A 10 11.56 -7.99 0.01
C LEU A 10 12.65 -7.22 -0.73
N TRP A 11 13.32 -7.91 -1.64
CA TRP A 11 14.35 -7.36 -2.53
C TRP A 11 13.92 -7.52 -4.00
N SER A 12 14.09 -6.50 -4.85
CA SER A 12 13.80 -6.58 -6.30
C SER A 12 14.98 -6.18 -7.19
N CYS A 13 15.42 -7.08 -8.10
CA CYS A 13 16.53 -6.87 -9.06
C CYS A 13 16.10 -6.99 -10.55
N VAL A 14 14.97 -6.43 -11.03
CA VAL A 14 14.63 -6.45 -12.48
C VAL A 14 14.03 -5.11 -13.00
N PRO A 15 14.37 -4.62 -14.22
CA PRO A 15 13.86 -3.34 -14.78
C PRO A 15 12.35 -3.34 -15.07
N PRO A 16 11.68 -2.16 -15.12
CA PRO A 16 10.23 -2.07 -15.24
C PRO A 16 9.78 -2.24 -16.69
N ALA A 17 9.42 -3.46 -17.08
CA ALA A 17 8.55 -3.67 -18.22
C ALA A 17 7.18 -4.11 -17.69
N LEU A 18 6.15 -3.32 -17.97
CA LEU A 18 4.74 -3.65 -17.73
C LEU A 18 4.32 -4.80 -18.66
N ALA A 19 4.82 -6.01 -18.42
CA ALA A 19 4.26 -7.20 -19.03
C ALA A 19 2.92 -7.51 -18.36
N ALA A 20 1.91 -7.85 -19.16
CA ALA A 20 0.61 -8.29 -18.66
C ALA A 20 0.79 -9.44 -17.65
N CYS A 21 0.26 -9.25 -16.44
CA CYS A 21 0.39 -10.23 -15.38
C CYS A 21 -0.42 -11.49 -15.71
N ASP A 22 0.25 -12.64 -15.77
CA ASP A 22 -0.39 -13.95 -15.85
C ASP A 22 -0.86 -14.39 -14.44
N PRO A 23 -2.17 -14.48 -14.18
CA PRO A 23 -2.71 -14.83 -12.86
C PRO A 23 -2.46 -16.29 -12.46
N SER A 24 -2.01 -17.17 -13.38
CA SER A 24 -1.74 -18.59 -13.08
C SER A 24 -0.47 -18.83 -12.25
N LEU A 25 0.32 -17.79 -11.98
CA LEU A 25 1.64 -17.88 -11.34
C LEU A 25 1.64 -17.58 -9.82
N SER A 26 0.46 -17.44 -9.18
CA SER A 26 0.36 -16.88 -7.81
C SER A 26 0.65 -17.82 -6.64
N ASP A 27 0.79 -19.12 -6.86
CA ASP A 27 0.50 -20.06 -5.77
C ASP A 27 1.72 -20.44 -4.91
N SER A 28 2.93 -20.53 -5.47
CA SER A 28 4.08 -21.12 -4.77
C SER A 28 4.54 -20.32 -3.54
N TRP A 29 4.65 -19.00 -3.64
CA TRP A 29 5.12 -18.16 -2.54
C TRP A 29 4.03 -17.93 -1.48
N TRP A 30 2.75 -17.87 -1.90
CA TRP A 30 1.62 -17.68 -0.99
C TRP A 30 1.34 -18.95 -0.18
N ASP A 31 1.45 -20.11 -0.80
CA ASP A 31 1.35 -21.39 -0.08
C ASP A 31 2.53 -21.57 0.86
N ALA A 32 3.74 -21.18 0.46
CA ALA A 32 4.90 -21.14 1.36
C ALA A 32 4.65 -20.19 2.56
N TRP A 33 3.98 -19.06 2.35
CA TRP A 33 3.60 -18.15 3.44
C TRP A 33 2.54 -18.77 4.37
N ARG A 34 1.47 -19.38 3.83
CA ARG A 34 0.42 -20.01 4.65
C ARG A 34 0.92 -21.23 5.42
N ALA A 35 1.69 -22.09 4.77
CA ALA A 35 2.20 -23.33 5.35
C ALA A 35 3.19 -23.10 6.50
N SER A 36 3.80 -21.92 6.53
CA SER A 36 4.89 -21.62 7.45
C SER A 36 4.48 -21.35 8.90
N GLY A 37 3.19 -21.45 9.26
CA GLY A 37 2.68 -21.69 10.62
C GLY A 37 2.94 -20.65 11.71
N ASP A 38 3.94 -19.78 11.58
CA ASP A 38 4.38 -18.88 12.64
C ASP A 38 3.66 -17.54 12.58
N ALA A 39 2.94 -17.26 13.67
CA ALA A 39 2.01 -16.15 13.82
C ALA A 39 2.66 -14.77 14.04
N GLY A 40 3.97 -14.62 13.82
CA GLY A 40 4.66 -13.34 13.96
C GLY A 40 6.14 -13.46 13.67
N GLY A 41 6.57 -12.94 12.52
CA GLY A 41 7.97 -12.92 12.13
C GLY A 41 8.16 -12.12 10.85
N ILE A 42 9.32 -11.48 10.73
CA ILE A 42 9.72 -10.82 9.49
C ILE A 42 10.14 -11.90 8.50
N ARG A 43 9.51 -11.96 7.33
CA ARG A 43 9.88 -12.92 6.27
C ARG A 43 10.59 -12.21 5.14
N GLN A 44 11.78 -12.67 4.80
CA GLN A 44 12.51 -12.19 3.64
C GLN A 44 12.18 -13.06 2.43
N VAL A 45 11.66 -12.46 1.35
CA VAL A 45 11.44 -13.15 0.07
C VAL A 45 12.06 -12.31 -1.04
N ALA A 46 12.87 -12.91 -1.92
CA ALA A 46 13.35 -12.22 -3.11
C ALA A 46 12.21 -12.14 -4.13
N LEU A 47 11.87 -10.93 -4.60
CA LEU A 47 10.91 -10.75 -5.69
C LEU A 47 11.64 -10.46 -7.00
N THR A 48 11.24 -11.18 -8.03
CA THR A 48 11.41 -10.81 -9.42
C THR A 48 10.20 -9.99 -9.88
N ASN A 49 10.26 -9.40 -11.08
CA ASN A 49 9.06 -8.79 -11.68
C ASN A 49 7.87 -9.76 -11.81
N ARG A 50 8.15 -11.05 -12.01
CA ARG A 50 7.10 -12.08 -12.07
C ARG A 50 6.39 -12.20 -10.71
N ASP A 51 7.11 -11.99 -9.62
CA ASP A 51 6.55 -12.08 -8.29
C ASP A 51 5.70 -10.84 -7.92
N ARG A 52 5.94 -9.68 -8.54
CA ARG A 52 5.02 -8.53 -8.44
C ARG A 52 3.66 -8.86 -9.03
N CYS A 53 3.62 -9.53 -10.18
CA CYS A 53 2.36 -9.97 -10.78
C CYS A 53 1.63 -11.01 -9.93
N ALA A 54 2.37 -11.98 -9.39
CA ALA A 54 1.84 -12.96 -8.45
C ALA A 54 1.24 -12.28 -7.19
N TYR A 55 1.92 -11.24 -6.69
CA TYR A 55 1.42 -10.44 -5.57
C TYR A 55 0.13 -9.69 -5.92
N ILE A 56 0.07 -9.01 -7.07
CA ILE A 56 -1.14 -8.33 -7.53
C ILE A 56 -2.31 -9.31 -7.66
N ALA A 57 -2.09 -10.47 -8.28
CA ALA A 57 -3.10 -11.51 -8.44
C ALA A 57 -3.61 -12.00 -7.07
N LEU A 58 -2.70 -12.21 -6.12
CA LEU A 58 -3.07 -12.60 -4.76
C LEU A 58 -3.93 -11.54 -4.07
N ILE A 59 -3.51 -10.27 -4.04
CA ILE A 59 -4.28 -9.22 -3.34
C ILE A 59 -5.66 -9.06 -3.98
N ARG A 60 -5.77 -9.19 -5.31
CA ARG A 60 -7.06 -9.21 -6.02
C ARG A 60 -7.93 -10.39 -5.59
N ARG A 61 -7.36 -11.59 -5.49
CA ARG A 61 -8.06 -12.77 -4.97
C ARG A 61 -8.54 -12.56 -3.54
N ILE A 62 -7.66 -12.12 -2.63
CA ILE A 62 -8.02 -11.81 -1.24
C ILE A 62 -9.17 -10.80 -1.19
N ARG A 63 -9.16 -9.76 -2.03
CA ARG A 63 -10.25 -8.78 -2.12
C ARG A 63 -11.54 -9.34 -2.68
N SER A 64 -11.47 -10.31 -3.60
CA SER A 64 -12.66 -11.00 -4.08
C SER A 64 -13.32 -11.86 -2.99
N GLU A 65 -12.52 -12.41 -2.08
CA GLU A 65 -12.97 -13.22 -0.93
C GLU A 65 -13.33 -12.33 0.29
N SER A 66 -12.72 -11.15 0.40
CA SER A 66 -12.88 -10.19 1.49
C SER A 66 -12.90 -8.75 0.94
N PRO A 67 -14.07 -8.24 0.50
CA PRO A 67 -14.19 -6.92 -0.10
C PRO A 67 -13.74 -5.76 0.81
N SER A 68 -13.80 -5.97 2.13
CA SER A 68 -13.35 -5.02 3.16
C SER A 68 -11.83 -5.00 3.36
N PHE A 69 -11.05 -5.78 2.60
CA PHE A 69 -9.58 -5.81 2.71
C PHE A 69 -8.98 -4.46 2.25
N ARG A 70 -8.27 -3.80 3.15
CA ARG A 70 -7.72 -2.45 2.97
C ARG A 70 -6.20 -2.43 2.90
N VAL A 71 -5.69 -1.64 1.96
CA VAL A 71 -4.26 -1.51 1.68
C VAL A 71 -3.83 -0.05 1.83
N LEU A 72 -2.87 0.18 2.72
CA LEU A 72 -2.12 1.42 2.81
C LEU A 72 -0.84 1.29 1.98
N ASP A 73 -0.45 2.31 1.24
CA ASP A 73 0.87 2.39 0.62
C ASP A 73 1.62 3.63 1.10
N ILE A 74 2.87 3.45 1.52
CA ILE A 74 3.73 4.50 2.06
C ILE A 74 4.89 4.74 1.07
N GLY A 75 4.96 5.94 0.50
CA GLY A 75 5.97 6.33 -0.50
C GLY A 75 5.56 6.06 -1.95
N ALA A 76 4.27 5.88 -2.23
CA ALA A 76 3.80 5.45 -3.54
C ALA A 76 3.79 6.54 -4.63
N VAL A 77 3.90 7.83 -4.29
CA VAL A 77 3.71 8.91 -5.28
C VAL A 77 4.83 8.89 -6.33
N GLY A 78 6.08 8.68 -5.92
CA GLY A 78 7.22 8.59 -6.84
C GLY A 78 7.24 7.32 -7.70
N TYR A 79 6.60 6.24 -7.24
CA TYR A 79 6.52 4.97 -7.95
C TYR A 79 5.15 4.28 -7.76
N PRO A 80 4.09 4.75 -8.43
CA PRO A 80 2.70 4.41 -8.13
C PRO A 80 2.23 3.04 -8.67
N TRP A 81 3.08 2.01 -8.65
CA TRP A 81 2.78 0.70 -9.25
C TRP A 81 1.56 0.00 -8.62
N SER A 82 1.42 0.09 -7.30
CA SER A 82 0.32 -0.50 -6.53
C SER A 82 -1.01 0.20 -6.82
N ILE A 83 -0.94 1.51 -7.10
CA ILE A 83 -2.07 2.35 -7.50
C ILE A 83 -2.53 1.96 -8.90
N HIS A 84 -1.60 1.89 -9.87
CA HIS A 84 -1.89 1.45 -11.23
C HIS A 84 -2.45 0.02 -11.28
N ALA A 85 -2.03 -0.84 -10.36
CA ALA A 85 -2.56 -2.18 -10.21
C ALA A 85 -3.96 -2.24 -9.56
N GLY A 86 -4.48 -1.11 -9.07
CA GLY A 86 -5.76 -1.02 -8.35
C GLY A 86 -5.70 -1.61 -6.94
N LEU A 87 -4.51 -1.75 -6.35
CA LEU A 87 -4.31 -2.36 -5.05
C LEU A 87 -4.42 -1.38 -3.89
N THR A 88 -4.00 -0.13 -4.04
CA THR A 88 -3.92 0.78 -2.89
C THR A 88 -5.28 1.38 -2.55
N ASP A 89 -5.52 1.70 -1.29
CA ASP A 89 -6.68 2.50 -0.84
C ASP A 89 -6.24 3.87 -0.37
N VAL A 90 -5.26 3.88 0.52
CA VAL A 90 -4.71 5.11 1.09
C VAL A 90 -3.24 5.20 0.76
N ILE A 91 -2.79 6.38 0.39
CA ILE A 91 -1.39 6.70 0.16
C ILE A 91 -0.94 7.65 1.26
N PHE A 92 0.23 7.37 1.84
CA PHE A 92 0.93 8.27 2.74
C PHE A 92 2.26 8.65 2.10
N ASP A 93 2.43 9.92 1.78
CA ASP A 93 3.61 10.39 1.06
C ASP A 93 3.81 11.90 1.29
N PHE A 94 5.06 12.36 1.33
CA PHE A 94 5.37 13.78 1.48
C PHE A 94 5.11 14.58 0.19
N GLN A 95 4.92 13.89 -0.94
CA GLN A 95 4.55 14.50 -2.22
C GLN A 95 3.06 14.42 -2.52
N ALA A 96 2.23 13.92 -1.58
CA ALA A 96 0.80 13.74 -1.79
C ALA A 96 0.11 15.05 -2.22
N THR A 97 0.52 16.19 -1.68
CA THR A 97 -0.02 17.52 -2.03
C THR A 97 0.08 17.89 -3.51
N HIS A 98 0.93 17.24 -4.31
CA HIS A 98 1.06 17.52 -5.75
C HIS A 98 -0.01 16.84 -6.62
N SER A 99 -0.79 15.91 -6.05
CA SER A 99 -1.87 15.24 -6.77
C SER A 99 -3.22 15.82 -6.37
N PRO A 100 -4.14 16.10 -7.33
CA PRO A 100 -5.49 16.54 -7.01
C PRO A 100 -6.17 15.56 -6.04
N ASN A 101 -6.46 16.02 -4.82
CA ASN A 101 -7.12 15.21 -3.81
C ASN A 101 -8.36 15.92 -3.28
N CYS A 102 -9.49 15.71 -3.95
CA CYS A 102 -10.80 16.18 -3.47
C CYS A 102 -11.27 15.49 -2.17
N PHE A 103 -10.52 14.54 -1.65
CA PHE A 103 -10.86 13.76 -0.46
C PHE A 103 -9.80 13.95 0.64
N SER A 104 -9.10 15.10 0.63
CA SER A 104 -8.07 15.43 1.61
C SER A 104 -8.66 15.99 2.92
N ARG A 105 -7.98 15.64 4.03
CA ARG A 105 -8.00 16.13 5.43
C ARG A 105 -9.33 16.54 6.11
N ASP A 106 -10.14 17.42 5.54
CA ASP A 106 -11.38 17.89 6.15
C ASP A 106 -12.61 17.13 5.60
N ASP A 107 -12.50 16.58 4.40
CA ASP A 107 -13.54 15.78 3.73
C ASP A 107 -13.36 14.27 3.92
N MET A 108 -12.73 13.83 5.02
CA MET A 108 -12.67 12.40 5.37
C MET A 108 -14.07 11.78 5.58
N ILE A 109 -15.10 12.63 5.74
CA ILE A 109 -16.53 12.29 5.74
C ILE A 109 -17.06 12.12 4.29
N GLY A 110 -16.47 12.80 3.32
CA GLY A 110 -16.85 12.83 1.90
C GLY A 110 -16.34 11.67 1.05
N ALA A 111 -15.41 10.82 1.54
CA ALA A 111 -15.04 9.59 0.83
C ALA A 111 -16.25 8.65 0.62
N GLN A 112 -17.24 8.68 1.52
CA GLN A 112 -18.53 8.00 1.33
C GLN A 112 -19.33 8.52 0.12
N ASN A 113 -19.07 9.77 -0.27
CA ASN A 113 -19.75 10.44 -1.37
C ASN A 113 -18.98 10.36 -2.70
N CYS A 114 -17.80 9.73 -2.74
CA CYS A 114 -17.02 9.64 -3.98
C CYS A 114 -17.81 8.87 -5.07
N CYS A 115 -18.58 7.85 -4.69
CA CYS A 115 -19.45 7.11 -5.62
C CYS A 115 -20.65 7.91 -6.12
N SER A 116 -21.12 8.83 -5.30
CA SER A 116 -22.21 9.74 -5.62
C SER A 116 -21.74 10.98 -6.38
N SER A 117 -20.43 11.23 -6.45
CA SER A 117 -19.87 12.39 -7.14
C SER A 117 -20.09 12.28 -8.65
N LYS A 118 -20.77 13.28 -9.22
CA LYS A 118 -20.98 13.40 -10.67
C LYS A 118 -19.85 14.12 -11.39
N GLY A 119 -18.94 14.77 -10.65
CA GLY A 119 -17.83 15.54 -11.23
C GLY A 119 -16.57 14.70 -11.40
N ASP A 120 -15.97 14.75 -12.60
CA ASP A 120 -14.71 14.05 -12.88
C ASP A 120 -13.45 14.81 -12.44
N ALA A 121 -13.61 16.07 -11.99
CA ALA A 121 -12.49 16.92 -11.53
C ALA A 121 -11.71 16.36 -10.32
N CYS A 122 -12.29 15.38 -9.63
CA CYS A 122 -11.73 14.72 -8.46
C CYS A 122 -11.07 13.38 -8.76
N PHE A 123 -11.13 12.94 -10.01
CA PHE A 123 -10.55 11.69 -10.45
C PHE A 123 -9.41 11.96 -11.43
N ASP A 124 -8.30 11.25 -11.23
CA ASP A 124 -7.14 11.30 -12.09
C ASP A 124 -6.54 9.90 -12.26
N HIS A 125 -5.32 9.83 -12.78
CA HIS A 125 -4.60 8.57 -12.97
C HIS A 125 -4.26 7.84 -11.66
N LEU A 126 -4.26 8.54 -10.52
CA LEU A 126 -4.09 7.95 -9.20
C LEU A 126 -5.46 7.66 -8.60
N PHE A 127 -6.36 8.63 -8.50
CA PHE A 127 -7.67 8.50 -7.91
C PHE A 127 -8.74 8.14 -8.96
N THR A 128 -8.97 6.85 -9.21
CA THR A 128 -9.96 6.41 -10.22
C THR A 128 -11.34 6.13 -9.62
N ARG A 129 -12.40 6.32 -10.42
CA ARG A 129 -13.79 6.04 -10.00
C ARG A 129 -14.01 4.56 -9.65
N GLU A 130 -13.34 3.67 -10.37
CA GLU A 130 -13.36 2.23 -10.11
C GLU A 130 -12.79 1.88 -8.72
N ARG A 131 -11.68 2.52 -8.31
CA ARG A 131 -11.12 2.34 -6.97
C ARG A 131 -12.06 2.88 -5.88
N CYS A 132 -12.72 3.99 -6.17
CA CYS A 132 -13.64 4.64 -5.24
C CYS A 132 -14.90 3.78 -4.99
N CYS A 133 -15.40 3.10 -6.02
CA CYS A 133 -16.62 2.31 -5.98
C CYS A 133 -16.35 0.84 -6.24
N ARG A 134 -15.88 0.11 -5.23
CA ARG A 134 -15.78 -1.35 -5.31
C ARG A 134 -17.18 -1.97 -5.23
N GLY A 135 -17.87 -2.04 -6.36
CA GLY A 135 -19.21 -2.64 -6.46
C GLY A 135 -20.23 -1.93 -5.57
N GLU A 136 -20.30 -0.60 -5.68
CA GLU A 136 -21.25 0.28 -4.96
C GLU A 136 -21.01 0.44 -3.44
N GLN A 137 -20.04 -0.26 -2.85
CA GLN A 137 -19.60 0.02 -1.49
C GLN A 137 -18.56 1.16 -1.50
N PRO A 138 -18.82 2.29 -0.83
CA PRO A 138 -17.82 3.35 -0.74
C PRO A 138 -16.65 2.87 0.11
N ILE A 139 -15.46 3.00 -0.43
CA ILE A 139 -14.22 2.70 0.28
C ILE A 139 -13.49 3.99 0.56
N PHE A 140 -12.89 4.07 1.74
CA PHE A 140 -12.03 5.19 2.07
C PHE A 140 -10.81 5.17 1.14
N LEU A 141 -10.82 6.04 0.15
CA LEU A 141 -9.65 6.41 -0.62
C LEU A 141 -9.08 7.71 -0.08
N GLY A 142 -7.77 7.76 0.11
CA GLY A 142 -7.14 8.94 0.69
C GLY A 142 -5.71 9.14 0.22
N LEU A 143 -5.34 10.42 0.12
CA LEU A 143 -3.96 10.86 0.03
C LEU A 143 -3.65 11.64 1.31
N ILE A 144 -2.71 11.14 2.10
CA ILE A 144 -2.26 11.77 3.33
C ILE A 144 -0.86 12.33 3.08
N ASP A 145 -0.76 13.65 3.11
CA ASP A 145 0.51 14.35 3.08
C ASP A 145 1.24 14.17 4.40
N GLY A 146 2.45 13.63 4.34
CA GLY A 146 3.22 13.34 5.53
C GLY A 146 4.65 12.93 5.26
N ASP A 147 5.55 13.49 6.06
CA ASP A 147 6.94 13.05 6.14
C ASP A 147 7.04 11.79 7.01
N VAL A 148 7.51 10.70 6.42
CA VAL A 148 7.69 9.41 7.09
C VAL A 148 8.74 9.46 8.21
N THR A 149 9.69 10.40 8.14
CA THR A 149 10.74 10.59 9.16
C THR A 149 10.23 11.38 10.37
N ASN A 150 9.25 12.26 10.17
CA ASN A 150 8.64 13.05 11.24
C ASN A 150 7.49 12.30 11.90
N THR A 151 7.80 11.27 12.71
CA THR A 151 6.79 10.36 13.29
C THR A 151 5.79 11.01 14.26
N GLU A 152 6.06 12.23 14.71
CA GLU A 152 5.18 13.04 15.57
C GLU A 152 4.45 14.14 14.79
N GLY A 153 4.71 14.23 13.48
CA GLY A 153 4.17 15.25 12.60
C GLY A 153 2.69 15.09 12.28
N ALA A 154 2.14 16.16 11.70
CA ALA A 154 0.75 16.27 11.29
C ALA A 154 0.27 15.15 10.34
N GLY A 155 1.15 14.66 9.47
CA GLY A 155 0.85 13.54 8.57
C GLY A 155 0.53 12.27 9.34
N TRP A 156 1.44 11.82 10.20
CA TRP A 156 1.23 10.63 11.03
C TRP A 156 0.03 10.77 11.97
N ALA A 157 -0.18 11.96 12.54
CA ALA A 157 -1.38 12.24 13.34
C ALA A 157 -2.68 12.04 12.53
N SER A 158 -2.70 12.48 11.26
CA SER A 158 -3.85 12.29 10.36
C SER A 158 -4.07 10.81 10.03
N LEU A 159 -2.99 10.05 9.76
CA LEU A 159 -3.06 8.61 9.52
C LEU A 159 -3.53 7.83 10.76
N PHE A 160 -3.06 8.19 11.96
CA PHE A 160 -3.53 7.56 13.19
C PHE A 160 -4.99 7.86 13.49
N ARG A 161 -5.45 9.09 13.22
CA ARG A 161 -6.86 9.43 13.32
C ARG A 161 -7.72 8.57 12.39
N LEU A 162 -7.27 8.35 11.15
CA LEU A 162 -7.95 7.45 10.21
C LEU A 162 -8.03 6.02 10.77
N VAL A 163 -6.91 5.50 11.27
CA VAL A 163 -6.83 4.15 11.86
C VAL A 163 -7.73 4.04 13.09
N GLN A 164 -7.84 5.09 13.90
CA GLN A 164 -8.74 5.11 15.06
C GLN A 164 -10.22 5.07 14.63
N MET A 165 -10.58 5.77 13.55
CA MET A 165 -11.96 5.81 13.05
C MET A 165 -12.38 4.54 12.31
N THR A 166 -11.45 3.91 11.61
CA THR A 166 -11.77 2.84 10.64
C THR A 166 -11.12 1.50 10.96
N GLY A 167 -10.29 1.42 12.00
CA GLY A 167 -9.43 0.27 12.29
C GLY A 167 -8.12 0.29 11.49
N LYS A 168 -7.22 -0.63 11.82
CA LYS A 168 -5.95 -0.81 11.07
C LYS A 168 -6.21 -1.32 9.67
N PHE A 169 -5.30 -0.99 8.76
CA PHE A 169 -5.25 -1.61 7.44
C PHE A 169 -4.92 -3.10 7.56
N ASP A 170 -5.43 -3.91 6.65
CA ASP A 170 -5.08 -5.33 6.60
C ASP A 170 -3.63 -5.49 6.14
N LEU A 171 -3.18 -4.58 5.27
CA LEU A 171 -1.87 -4.61 4.66
C LEU A 171 -1.32 -3.20 4.48
N VAL A 172 -0.03 -3.01 4.80
CA VAL A 172 0.75 -1.84 4.38
C VAL A 172 1.77 -2.24 3.32
N ILE A 173 1.95 -1.44 2.30
CA ILE A 173 3.03 -1.54 1.32
C ILE A 173 3.98 -0.37 1.59
N THR A 174 5.27 -0.64 1.54
CA THR A 174 6.29 0.40 1.44
C THR A 174 7.30 -0.09 0.42
N SER A 175 7.35 0.58 -0.71
CA SER A 175 8.28 0.26 -1.79
C SER A 175 9.06 1.50 -2.15
N HIS A 176 10.36 1.33 -2.38
CA HIS A 176 11.25 2.39 -2.79
C HIS A 176 11.32 3.57 -1.80
N LEU A 177 11.61 3.25 -0.53
CA LEU A 177 11.56 4.25 0.55
C LEU A 177 12.60 3.96 1.62
N LEU A 178 12.63 2.73 2.16
CA LEU A 178 13.51 2.41 3.29
C LEU A 178 14.99 2.65 3.01
N GLU A 179 15.42 2.44 1.76
CA GLU A 179 16.78 2.66 1.31
C GLU A 179 17.20 4.13 1.33
N ASP A 180 16.24 5.05 1.22
CA ASP A 180 16.48 6.50 1.17
C ASP A 180 16.36 7.17 2.55
N LEU A 181 15.91 6.44 3.58
CA LEU A 181 15.76 6.98 4.93
C LEU A 181 17.08 6.95 5.70
N THR A 182 17.43 8.08 6.33
CA THR A 182 18.55 8.14 7.28
C THR A 182 18.32 7.24 8.51
N ASP A 183 17.07 7.13 8.98
CA ASP A 183 16.66 6.21 10.04
C ASP A 183 15.41 5.41 9.62
N PRO A 184 15.58 4.26 8.94
CA PRO A 184 14.45 3.41 8.57
C PRO A 184 13.73 2.80 9.79
N THR A 185 14.36 2.79 10.97
CA THR A 185 13.78 2.24 12.20
C THR A 185 12.54 3.02 12.62
N ALA A 186 12.57 4.35 12.42
CA ALA A 186 11.45 5.23 12.74
C ALA A 186 10.17 4.78 12.01
N LEU A 187 10.26 4.55 10.69
CA LEU A 187 9.13 4.06 9.89
C LEU A 187 8.70 2.64 10.31
N VAL A 188 9.66 1.72 10.43
CA VAL A 188 9.37 0.31 10.78
C VAL A 188 8.63 0.19 12.11
N ARG A 189 8.90 1.08 13.08
CA ARG A 189 8.17 1.14 14.37
C ARG A 189 6.74 1.64 14.24
N GLN A 190 6.40 2.38 13.19
CA GLN A 190 5.03 2.84 12.94
C GLN A 190 4.17 1.80 12.22
N LEU A 191 4.74 0.98 11.33
CA LEU A 191 3.98 0.02 10.50
C LEU A 191 3.03 -0.88 11.33
N PRO A 192 3.46 -1.49 12.46
CA PRO A 192 2.58 -2.29 13.31
C PRO A 192 1.39 -1.52 13.92
N LYS A 193 1.49 -0.19 14.02
CA LYS A 193 0.43 0.65 14.59
C LYS A 193 -0.68 0.93 13.59
N VAL A 194 -0.36 0.91 12.29
CA VAL A 194 -1.31 1.25 11.22
C VAL A 194 -1.83 0.05 10.46
N ALA A 195 -1.11 -1.08 10.42
CA ALA A 195 -1.51 -2.26 9.67
C ALA A 195 -1.31 -3.58 10.43
N HIS A 196 -2.09 -4.61 10.04
CA HIS A 196 -1.98 -5.98 10.56
C HIS A 196 -0.85 -6.77 9.91
N ALA A 197 -0.66 -6.58 8.61
CA ALA A 197 0.45 -7.12 7.85
C ALA A 197 1.16 -6.02 7.04
N GLY A 198 2.36 -6.29 6.55
CA GLY A 198 3.09 -5.36 5.71
C GLY A 198 3.97 -6.04 4.68
N LEU A 199 4.17 -5.34 3.56
CA LEU A 199 5.05 -5.63 2.46
C LEU A 199 6.08 -4.50 2.37
N VAL A 200 7.34 -4.82 2.55
CA VAL A 200 8.44 -3.88 2.45
C VAL A 200 9.29 -4.29 1.27
N VAL A 201 9.45 -3.42 0.27
CA VAL A 201 10.23 -3.68 -0.94
C VAL A 201 11.37 -2.69 -0.98
N VAL A 202 12.60 -3.21 -0.89
CA VAL A 202 13.82 -2.45 -1.14
C VAL A 202 14.34 -2.79 -2.54
N PRO A 203 14.82 -1.80 -3.31
CA PRO A 203 15.49 -2.05 -4.56
C PRO A 203 16.82 -2.77 -4.32
N CYS A 204 17.23 -3.51 -5.33
CA CYS A 204 18.51 -4.16 -5.39
C CYS A 204 19.52 -3.20 -6.01
N LYS A 205 20.54 -2.80 -5.23
CA LYS A 205 21.64 -1.91 -5.67
C LYS A 205 22.26 -2.33 -7.01
N PHE A 206 22.36 -3.63 -7.28
CA PHE A 206 22.91 -4.14 -8.55
C PHE A 206 22.11 -3.69 -9.77
N ASN A 207 20.81 -3.45 -9.65
CA ASN A 207 19.98 -2.98 -10.75
C ASN A 207 19.96 -1.47 -10.89
N GLU A 208 20.10 -0.74 -9.79
CA GLU A 208 20.20 0.71 -9.82
C GLU A 208 21.49 1.19 -10.48
N LEU A 209 22.57 0.44 -10.29
CA LEU A 209 23.89 0.74 -10.86
C LEU A 209 24.11 0.26 -12.30
N VAL A 210 23.15 -0.46 -12.88
CA VAL A 210 23.20 -0.92 -14.29
C VAL A 210 22.58 0.13 -15.25
N ARG A 211 22.27 1.33 -14.74
CA ARG A 211 21.86 2.48 -15.54
C ARG A 211 23.05 3.25 -16.11
#